data_AF-A0A7S1BP67-F1
#
_entry.id   AF-A0A7S1BP67-F1
#
_cell.length_a   1.000
_cell.length_b   1.000
_cell.length_c   1.000
_cell.angle_alpha   90.00
_cell.angle_beta   90.00
_cell.angle_gamma   90.00
#
_symmetry.space_group_name_H-M   'P 1'
#
loop_
_entity.id
_entity.type
_entity.pdbx_description
1 polymer ?
#
loop_
_entity_poly.entity_id
_entity_poly.type
_entity_poly.pdbx_seq_one_letter_code
_entity_poly.pdbx_strand_id
1 'polypeptide(L)'
;TSKKNSSSKKSSPKKSSKKPPAAATPAVSYQGVYSDPKHPRGYRILTGDASKGTMRLRDEPAGELYTIPLKIRTDRKTGATSLLIDFRVKGGPKDAAGTLGSDGRTLTFPDGNVWKKQEGPAGVWRDGFDSKNLRLIRKEGKGKLTVELLNGSKTVIVEAKEGGKKVTFDFPNKKGDTGVWDQQKNTLSFKDGNVWTKL
;
A
#
# COMPACT_ATOMS: atom_id res chain seq x y z
N THR A 1 -41.02 -40.87 51.68
CA THR A 1 -40.18 -41.53 50.65
C THR A 1 -40.89 -41.44 49.31
N SER A 2 -40.22 -40.86 48.31
CA SER A 2 -40.43 -40.92 46.83
C SER A 2 -41.83 -40.78 46.23
N LYS A 3 -42.19 -39.63 45.61
CA LYS A 3 -41.97 -39.21 44.19
C LYS A 3 -42.61 -40.11 43.12
N LYS A 4 -43.54 -39.54 42.35
CA LYS A 4 -43.36 -39.22 40.90
C LYS A 4 -44.58 -38.46 40.35
N ASN A 5 -44.39 -37.18 40.06
CA ASN A 5 -45.24 -36.43 39.13
C ASN A 5 -44.47 -36.29 37.82
N SER A 6 -45.07 -36.72 36.72
CA SER A 6 -44.58 -36.58 35.36
C SER A 6 -44.93 -35.18 34.84
N SER A 7 -43.94 -34.42 34.37
CA SER A 7 -44.21 -33.35 33.41
C SER A 7 -43.12 -33.29 32.35
N SER A 8 -43.60 -33.17 31.12
CA SER A 8 -42.87 -33.19 29.87
C SER A 8 -42.04 -31.92 29.71
N LYS A 9 -40.75 -32.08 29.41
CA LYS A 9 -39.86 -30.97 29.04
C LYS A 9 -39.63 -31.01 27.53
N LYS A 10 -40.30 -30.08 26.83
CA LYS A 10 -40.04 -29.72 25.42
C LYS A 10 -38.57 -29.32 25.25
N SER A 11 -37.86 -30.03 24.38
CA SER A 11 -36.50 -29.69 23.94
C SER A 11 -36.54 -28.51 22.96
N SER A 12 -35.85 -27.43 23.30
CA SER A 12 -35.50 -26.36 22.36
C SER A 12 -34.18 -26.70 21.67
N PRO A 13 -34.01 -26.48 20.35
CA PRO A 13 -32.77 -26.77 19.66
C PRO A 13 -31.68 -25.75 20.00
N LYS A 14 -30.52 -26.24 20.48
CA LYS A 14 -29.27 -25.48 20.63
C LYS A 14 -28.82 -24.98 19.25
N LYS A 15 -28.94 -23.66 19.00
CA LYS A 15 -28.19 -22.97 17.95
C LYS A 15 -26.70 -23.08 18.29
N SER A 16 -25.97 -23.93 17.57
CA SER A 16 -24.51 -23.96 17.61
C SER A 16 -23.95 -22.69 16.96
N SER A 17 -23.11 -22.02 17.72
CA SER A 17 -22.38 -20.82 17.38
C SER A 17 -21.28 -21.09 16.35
N LYS A 18 -21.39 -20.51 15.15
CA LYS A 18 -20.20 -20.24 14.32
C LYS A 18 -19.71 -18.83 14.65
N LYS A 19 -18.72 -18.77 15.54
CA LYS A 19 -17.84 -17.60 15.70
C LYS A 19 -17.30 -17.23 14.31
N PRO A 20 -17.43 -15.97 13.84
CA PRO A 20 -16.77 -15.54 12.62
C PRO A 20 -15.27 -15.86 12.72
N PRO A 21 -14.63 -16.36 11.65
CA PRO A 21 -13.19 -16.54 11.67
C PRO A 21 -12.53 -15.22 12.06
N ALA A 22 -11.59 -15.29 12.99
CA ALA A 22 -10.77 -14.15 13.37
C ALA A 22 -10.21 -13.52 12.09
N ALA A 23 -10.38 -12.20 11.95
CA ALA A 23 -9.88 -11.45 10.81
C ALA A 23 -8.41 -11.82 10.58
N ALA A 24 -8.10 -12.40 9.41
CA ALA A 24 -6.74 -12.70 9.02
C ALA A 24 -5.94 -11.39 9.13
N THR A 25 -4.80 -11.45 9.82
CA THR A 25 -3.84 -10.34 9.84
C THR A 25 -3.57 -9.96 8.38
N PRO A 26 -3.76 -8.69 7.98
CA PRO A 26 -3.54 -8.30 6.60
C PRO A 26 -2.11 -8.66 6.21
N ALA A 27 -1.95 -9.36 5.09
CA ALA A 27 -0.64 -9.70 4.56
C ALA A 27 0.20 -8.41 4.44
N VAL A 28 1.40 -8.44 5.01
CA VAL A 28 2.30 -7.29 5.00
C VAL A 28 2.72 -6.99 3.56
N SER A 29 2.42 -5.78 3.10
CA SER A 29 2.58 -5.36 1.70
C SER A 29 3.78 -4.43 1.54
N TYR A 30 4.66 -4.75 0.58
CA TYR A 30 5.81 -3.91 0.24
C TYR A 30 5.45 -2.76 -0.70
N GLN A 31 4.26 -2.79 -1.33
CA GLN A 31 3.87 -1.81 -2.32
C GLN A 31 3.72 -0.44 -1.64
N GLY A 32 4.37 0.60 -2.16
CA GLY A 32 4.37 1.90 -1.49
C GLY A 32 5.33 2.90 -2.09
N VAL A 33 5.32 4.10 -1.51
CA VAL A 33 6.34 5.13 -1.79
C VAL A 33 7.34 5.08 -0.65
N TYR A 34 8.63 5.00 -0.95
CA TYR A 34 9.71 4.93 0.03
C TYR A 34 10.66 6.10 -0.13
N SER A 35 11.16 6.58 1.00
CA SER A 35 12.25 7.54 1.10
C SER A 35 13.58 6.79 1.22
N ASP A 36 14.54 7.17 0.38
CA ASP A 36 15.90 6.65 0.35
C ASP A 36 16.84 7.70 0.96
N PRO A 37 17.47 7.46 2.13
CA PRO A 37 18.36 8.44 2.76
C PRO A 37 19.54 8.88 1.89
N LYS A 38 20.01 8.03 0.96
CA LYS A 38 21.08 8.39 0.01
C LYS A 38 20.60 9.30 -1.12
N HIS A 39 19.29 9.39 -1.33
CA HIS A 39 18.65 10.22 -2.34
C HIS A 39 17.47 10.99 -1.72
N PRO A 40 17.74 11.96 -0.81
CA PRO A 40 16.72 12.57 0.05
C PRO A 40 15.69 13.41 -0.72
N ARG A 41 16.02 13.86 -1.94
CA ARG A 41 15.09 14.56 -2.83
C ARG A 41 14.45 13.65 -3.89
N GLY A 42 14.85 12.39 -3.92
CA GLY A 42 14.34 11.37 -4.81
C GLY A 42 13.14 10.65 -4.24
N TYR A 43 12.61 9.71 -5.02
CA TYR A 43 11.57 8.80 -4.60
C TYR A 43 11.80 7.38 -5.12
N ARG A 44 11.21 6.42 -4.43
CA ARG A 44 11.08 5.02 -4.85
C ARG A 44 9.60 4.64 -4.76
N ILE A 45 8.97 4.29 -5.87
CA ILE A 45 7.58 3.82 -5.89
C ILE A 45 7.58 2.36 -6.29
N LEU A 46 7.24 1.49 -5.34
CA LEU A 46 7.22 0.05 -5.51
C LEU A 46 5.78 -0.41 -5.74
N THR A 47 5.54 -1.11 -6.85
CA THR A 47 4.26 -1.71 -7.20
C THR A 47 4.46 -3.17 -7.60
N GLY A 48 3.42 -4.00 -7.53
CA GLY A 48 3.51 -5.41 -7.95
C GLY A 48 2.58 -6.34 -7.18
N ASP A 49 2.95 -7.62 -7.17
CA ASP A 49 2.29 -8.72 -6.48
C ASP A 49 3.29 -9.48 -5.57
N ALA A 50 2.88 -10.61 -4.99
CA ALA A 50 3.69 -11.39 -4.06
C ALA A 50 4.93 -12.07 -4.67
N SER A 51 5.07 -12.07 -6.00
CA SER A 51 6.14 -12.76 -6.73
C SER A 51 7.05 -11.83 -7.53
N LYS A 52 6.49 -10.74 -8.06
CA LYS A 52 7.22 -9.78 -8.89
C LYS A 52 6.66 -8.37 -8.71
N GLY A 53 7.46 -7.39 -9.07
CA GLY A 53 7.05 -6.01 -9.05
C GLY A 53 7.91 -5.13 -9.93
N THR A 54 7.67 -3.85 -9.79
CA THR A 54 8.39 -2.80 -10.49
C THR A 54 8.64 -1.67 -9.50
N MET A 55 9.83 -1.11 -9.56
CA MET A 55 10.17 0.14 -8.89
C MET A 55 10.30 1.25 -9.94
N ARG A 56 9.46 2.27 -9.81
CA ARG A 56 9.67 3.55 -10.49
C ARG A 56 10.46 4.45 -9.55
N LEU A 57 11.59 4.97 -10.00
CA LEU A 57 12.44 5.80 -9.16
C LEU A 57 13.04 6.98 -9.91
N ARG A 58 13.29 8.02 -9.14
CA ARG A 58 14.08 9.18 -9.55
C ARG A 58 14.92 9.60 -8.34
N ASP A 59 16.20 9.88 -8.56
CA ASP A 59 17.14 10.23 -7.48
C ASP A 59 17.07 11.70 -7.07
N GLU A 60 16.73 12.56 -8.03
CA GLU A 60 16.66 14.01 -7.89
C GLU A 60 15.45 14.54 -8.67
N PRO A 61 14.75 15.59 -8.24
CA PRO A 61 13.54 16.09 -8.91
C PRO A 61 13.63 16.25 -10.44
N ALA A 62 14.77 16.71 -10.96
CA ALA A 62 15.03 16.89 -12.39
C ALA A 62 15.81 15.73 -13.04
N GLY A 63 16.10 14.67 -12.29
CA GLY A 63 16.85 13.51 -12.76
C GLY A 63 16.05 12.57 -13.66
N GLU A 64 16.75 11.60 -14.23
CA GLU A 64 16.16 10.56 -15.05
C GLU A 64 15.16 9.70 -14.24
N LEU A 65 14.05 9.32 -14.89
CA LEU A 65 13.08 8.39 -14.33
C LEU A 65 13.44 6.97 -14.79
N TYR A 66 13.74 6.09 -13.84
CA TYR A 66 13.97 4.67 -14.12
C TYR A 66 12.75 3.84 -13.76
N THR A 67 12.55 2.76 -14.51
CA THR A 67 11.59 1.70 -14.21
C THR A 67 12.37 0.39 -14.10
N ILE A 68 12.53 -0.12 -12.89
CA ILE A 68 13.38 -1.26 -12.57
C ILE A 68 12.51 -2.45 -12.15
N PRO A 69 12.69 -3.65 -12.72
CA PRO A 69 11.97 -4.83 -12.29
C PRO A 69 12.43 -5.31 -10.90
N LEU A 70 11.49 -5.88 -10.15
CA LEU A 70 11.70 -6.48 -8.83
C LEU A 70 11.32 -7.95 -8.86
N LYS A 71 12.11 -8.80 -8.20
CA LYS A 71 11.69 -10.16 -7.86
C LYS A 71 11.44 -10.25 -6.37
N ILE A 72 10.32 -10.83 -5.98
CA ILE A 72 9.95 -10.99 -4.57
C ILE A 72 10.24 -12.43 -4.16
N ARG A 73 10.96 -12.58 -3.04
CA ARG A 73 11.22 -13.88 -2.42
C ARG A 73 10.69 -13.85 -1.00
N THR A 74 9.90 -14.84 -0.64
CA THR A 74 9.47 -15.06 0.74
C THR A 74 10.05 -16.38 1.22
N ASP A 75 10.83 -16.32 2.28
CA ASP A 75 11.35 -17.51 2.94
C ASP A 75 10.19 -18.25 3.63
N ARG A 76 9.98 -19.51 3.28
CA ARG A 76 8.83 -20.30 3.77
C ARG A 76 8.92 -20.68 5.24
N LYS A 77 10.12 -20.68 5.83
CA LYS A 77 10.34 -21.08 7.23
C LYS A 77 10.14 -19.90 8.16
N THR A 78 10.64 -18.73 7.77
CA THR A 78 10.66 -17.52 8.59
C THR A 78 9.56 -16.53 8.22
N GLY A 79 8.99 -16.64 7.02
CA GLY A 79 8.07 -15.64 6.45
C GLY A 79 8.78 -14.35 6.00
N ALA A 80 10.11 -14.27 6.12
CA ALA A 80 10.87 -13.09 5.75
C ALA A 80 10.75 -12.83 4.24
N THR A 81 10.45 -11.58 3.87
CA THR A 81 10.31 -11.18 2.48
C THR A 81 11.49 -10.32 2.04
N SER A 82 12.07 -10.65 0.90
CA SER A 82 13.18 -9.90 0.28
C SER A 82 12.80 -9.49 -1.14
N LEU A 83 13.17 -8.26 -1.49
CA LEU A 83 13.01 -7.68 -2.82
C LEU A 83 14.37 -7.66 -3.49
N LEU A 84 14.53 -8.43 -4.58
CA LEU A 84 15.73 -8.41 -5.42
C LEU A 84 15.55 -7.35 -6.50
N ILE A 85 16.43 -6.36 -6.48
CA ILE A 85 16.37 -5.17 -7.33
C ILE A 85 17.55 -5.15 -8.30
N ASP A 86 17.25 -4.93 -9.59
CA ASP A 86 18.25 -4.87 -10.66
C ASP A 86 18.70 -3.43 -10.95
N PHE A 87 19.73 -2.97 -10.25
CA PHE A 87 20.29 -1.63 -10.42
C PHE A 87 21.28 -1.49 -11.58
N ARG A 88 21.43 -2.50 -12.46
CA ARG A 88 22.40 -2.43 -13.58
C ARG A 88 22.18 -1.23 -14.49
N VAL A 89 20.93 -0.80 -14.68
CA VAL A 89 20.60 0.39 -15.48
C VAL A 89 21.18 1.69 -14.89
N LYS A 90 21.61 1.66 -13.62
CA LYS A 90 22.30 2.76 -12.91
C LYS A 90 23.76 2.44 -12.61
N GLY A 91 24.33 1.39 -13.22
CA GLY A 91 25.68 0.90 -12.93
C GLY A 91 25.82 0.09 -11.63
N GLY A 92 24.71 -0.27 -10.99
CA GLY A 92 24.69 -1.04 -9.74
C GLY A 92 24.60 -2.56 -9.94
N PRO A 93 24.49 -3.31 -8.82
CA PRO A 93 24.36 -4.77 -8.86
C PRO A 93 23.00 -5.23 -9.41
N LYS A 94 22.98 -6.44 -9.97
CA LYS A 94 21.78 -7.06 -10.58
C LYS A 94 20.73 -7.52 -9.56
N ASP A 95 21.16 -7.90 -8.36
CA ASP A 95 20.31 -8.56 -7.38
C ASP A 95 20.52 -7.94 -5.99
N ALA A 96 20.43 -6.61 -5.88
CA ALA A 96 20.45 -5.94 -4.58
C ALA A 96 19.25 -6.40 -3.76
N ALA A 97 19.50 -7.08 -2.65
CA ALA A 97 18.45 -7.61 -1.78
C ALA A 97 18.04 -6.58 -0.72
N GLY A 98 16.82 -6.05 -0.81
CA GLY A 98 16.18 -5.29 0.26
C GLY A 98 15.30 -6.20 1.11
N THR A 99 15.59 -6.36 2.40
CA THR A 99 14.78 -7.15 3.32
C THR A 99 13.64 -6.30 3.87
N LEU A 100 12.40 -6.75 3.68
CA LEU A 100 11.21 -6.09 4.20
C LEU A 100 11.11 -6.35 5.71
N GLY A 101 11.02 -5.28 6.50
CA GLY A 101 10.74 -5.36 7.92
C GLY A 101 9.39 -6.01 8.18
N SER A 102 9.23 -6.63 9.35
CA SER A 102 7.97 -7.27 9.77
C SER A 102 6.80 -6.28 9.86
N ASP A 103 7.09 -4.98 9.98
CA ASP A 103 6.11 -3.89 9.94
C ASP A 103 5.63 -3.56 8.52
N GLY A 104 6.32 -4.05 7.48
CA GLY A 104 6.07 -3.72 6.07
C GLY A 104 6.47 -2.33 5.65
N ARG A 105 7.19 -1.60 6.51
CA ARG A 105 7.45 -0.16 6.36
C ARG A 105 8.92 0.16 6.17
N THR A 106 9.79 -0.82 6.34
CA THR A 106 11.23 -0.66 6.17
C THR A 106 11.77 -1.65 5.15
N LEU A 107 12.70 -1.19 4.30
CA LEU A 107 13.51 -2.05 3.44
C LEU A 107 14.98 -1.82 3.80
N THR A 108 15.63 -2.83 4.36
CA THR A 108 17.02 -2.77 4.78
C THR A 108 17.91 -3.48 3.76
N PHE A 109 18.96 -2.82 3.33
CA PHE A 109 19.94 -3.33 2.37
C PHE A 109 21.25 -3.73 3.07
N PRO A 110 22.04 -4.67 2.51
CA PRO A 110 23.31 -5.11 3.07
C PRO A 110 24.36 -4.01 3.25
N ASP A 111 24.26 -2.93 2.49
CA ASP A 111 25.15 -1.76 2.58
C ASP A 111 24.79 -0.79 3.70
N GLY A 112 23.82 -1.16 4.54
CA GLY A 112 23.31 -0.33 5.64
C GLY A 112 22.30 0.73 5.20
N ASN A 113 21.96 0.85 3.91
CA ASN A 113 20.90 1.74 3.48
C ASN A 113 19.54 1.21 3.96
N VAL A 114 18.69 2.09 4.48
CA VAL A 114 17.36 1.72 4.99
C VAL A 114 16.32 2.65 4.41
N TRP A 115 15.47 2.10 3.55
CA TRP A 115 14.36 2.85 2.98
C TRP A 115 13.15 2.79 3.89
N LYS A 116 12.48 3.92 4.07
CA LYS A 116 11.29 4.04 4.91
C LYS A 116 10.07 4.34 4.06
N LYS A 117 9.02 3.54 4.20
CA LYS A 117 7.73 3.74 3.54
C LYS A 117 7.11 5.04 4.05
N GLN A 118 6.67 5.89 3.14
CA GLN A 118 6.05 7.16 3.47
C GLN A 118 4.69 6.97 4.13
N GLU A 119 4.43 7.80 5.14
CA GLU A 119 3.17 7.85 5.86
C GLU A 119 2.19 8.84 5.24
N GLY A 120 0.97 8.83 5.76
CA GLY A 120 -0.05 9.76 5.31
C GLY A 120 -0.78 9.25 4.07
N PRO A 121 -1.25 10.17 3.23
CA PRO A 121 -1.86 9.83 1.94
C PRO A 121 -0.83 9.32 0.91
N ALA A 122 0.47 9.50 1.15
CA ALA A 122 1.51 8.99 0.26
C ALA A 122 1.47 7.45 0.20
N GLY A 123 1.47 6.87 -1.00
CA GLY A 123 1.38 5.43 -1.18
C GLY A 123 0.89 5.02 -2.56
N VAL A 124 0.67 3.71 -2.70
CA VAL A 124 0.06 3.10 -3.87
C VAL A 124 -1.37 2.74 -3.49
N TRP A 125 -2.33 3.13 -4.31
CA TRP A 125 -3.75 2.92 -4.04
C TRP A 125 -4.42 2.23 -5.22
N ARG A 126 -5.39 1.36 -4.94
CA ARG A 126 -6.34 0.86 -5.94
C ARG A 126 -7.52 1.79 -6.03
N ASP A 127 -7.98 2.05 -7.25
CA ASP A 127 -9.22 2.76 -7.49
C ASP A 127 -10.43 1.87 -7.14
N GLY A 128 -11.48 2.47 -6.58
CA GLY A 128 -12.67 1.76 -6.12
C GLY A 128 -13.68 1.44 -7.23
N PHE A 129 -13.68 2.23 -8.31
CA PHE A 129 -14.51 1.96 -9.48
C PHE A 129 -13.84 0.95 -10.42
N ASP A 130 -12.51 0.93 -10.49
CA ASP A 130 -11.77 -0.09 -11.24
C ASP A 130 -10.46 -0.46 -10.54
N SER A 131 -10.49 -1.61 -9.87
CA SER A 131 -9.36 -2.15 -9.10
C SER A 131 -8.08 -2.46 -9.90
N LYS A 132 -8.15 -2.45 -11.25
CA LYS A 132 -6.97 -2.56 -12.12
C LYS A 132 -6.19 -1.24 -12.20
N ASN A 133 -6.85 -0.13 -11.92
CA ASN A 133 -6.25 1.19 -11.96
C ASN A 133 -5.57 1.51 -10.63
N LEU A 134 -4.38 2.11 -10.72
CA LEU A 134 -3.60 2.51 -9.55
C LEU A 134 -3.55 4.04 -9.43
N ARG A 135 -3.41 4.51 -8.20
CA ARG A 135 -3.15 5.91 -7.88
C ARG A 135 -1.87 5.96 -7.07
N LEU A 136 -0.86 6.63 -7.58
CA LEU A 136 0.41 6.80 -6.90
C LEU A 136 0.45 8.19 -6.30
N ILE A 137 0.43 8.30 -4.97
CA ILE A 137 0.49 9.58 -4.27
C ILE A 137 1.87 9.72 -3.66
N ARG A 138 2.60 10.77 -4.01
CA ARG A 138 3.93 11.09 -3.43
C ARG A 138 3.93 12.49 -2.83
N LYS A 139 4.72 12.67 -1.76
CA LYS A 139 4.92 13.97 -1.10
C LYS A 139 6.03 14.75 -1.80
N GLU A 140 5.75 16.02 -2.13
CA GLU A 140 6.75 16.98 -2.63
C GLU A 140 7.25 17.95 -1.53
N GLY A 141 6.68 17.87 -0.33
CA GLY A 141 6.97 18.77 0.80
C GLY A 141 5.87 19.81 1.05
N LYS A 142 5.85 20.41 2.26
CA LYS A 142 4.87 21.42 2.69
C LYS A 142 3.39 21.07 2.40
N GLY A 143 3.03 19.79 2.54
CA GLY A 143 1.68 19.28 2.25
C GLY A 143 1.31 19.21 0.77
N LYS A 144 2.21 19.57 -0.16
CA LYS A 144 2.02 19.37 -1.60
C LYS A 144 2.23 17.90 -1.96
N LEU A 145 1.32 17.37 -2.74
CA LEU A 145 1.33 16.01 -3.25
C LEU A 145 1.32 16.03 -4.78
N THR A 146 2.04 15.07 -5.37
CA THR A 146 1.85 14.69 -6.77
C THR A 146 1.10 13.37 -6.82
N VAL A 147 0.11 13.28 -7.70
CA VAL A 147 -0.72 12.10 -7.86
C VAL A 147 -0.64 11.62 -9.31
N GLU A 148 -0.26 10.37 -9.51
CA GLU A 148 -0.28 9.73 -10.82
C GLU A 148 -1.45 8.76 -10.91
N LEU A 149 -2.38 9.03 -11.83
CA LEU A 149 -3.54 8.20 -12.13
C LEU A 149 -3.14 7.23 -13.24
N LEU A 150 -2.87 5.98 -12.87
CA LEU A 150 -2.49 4.93 -13.81
C LEU A 150 -3.74 4.15 -14.23
N ASN A 151 -4.13 4.32 -15.49
CA ASN A 151 -5.28 3.67 -16.11
C ASN A 151 -4.81 2.85 -17.32
N GLY A 152 -4.39 1.61 -17.07
CA GLY A 152 -3.72 0.78 -18.08
C GLY A 152 -2.41 1.43 -18.56
N SER A 153 -2.31 1.70 -19.86
CA SER A 153 -1.15 2.39 -20.46
C SER A 153 -1.17 3.91 -20.28
N LYS A 154 -2.31 4.49 -19.88
CA LYS A 154 -2.45 5.95 -19.72
C LYS A 154 -2.04 6.37 -18.31
N THR A 155 -1.19 7.38 -18.23
CA THR A 155 -0.84 8.06 -16.98
C THR A 155 -1.31 9.51 -17.04
N VAL A 156 -2.04 9.96 -16.02
CA VAL A 156 -2.38 11.39 -15.83
C VAL A 156 -1.77 11.85 -14.52
N ILE A 157 -1.01 12.94 -14.56
CA ILE A 157 -0.42 13.55 -13.37
C ILE A 157 -1.31 14.70 -12.93
N VAL A 158 -1.67 14.71 -11.65
CA VAL A 158 -2.44 15.80 -11.02
C VAL A 158 -1.77 16.24 -9.74
N GLU A 159 -2.03 17.49 -9.35
CA GLU A 159 -1.60 18.01 -8.05
C GLU A 159 -2.66 17.71 -6.99
N ALA A 160 -2.21 17.54 -5.75
CA ALA A 160 -3.07 17.47 -4.59
C ALA A 160 -2.43 18.14 -3.37
N LYS A 161 -3.24 18.42 -2.35
CA LYS A 161 -2.82 19.04 -1.09
C LYS A 161 -3.34 18.23 0.10
N GLU A 162 -2.45 17.95 1.05
CA GLU A 162 -2.76 17.29 2.32
C GLU A 162 -3.31 18.32 3.31
N GLY A 163 -4.49 18.05 3.87
CA GLY A 163 -5.20 18.87 4.85
C GLY A 163 -5.65 18.06 6.06
N GLY A 164 -4.74 17.27 6.63
CA GLY A 164 -5.02 16.35 7.74
C GLY A 164 -5.82 15.14 7.27
N LYS A 165 -7.08 15.02 7.69
CA LYS A 165 -7.98 13.94 7.24
C LYS A 165 -8.54 14.12 5.83
N LYS A 166 -8.25 15.25 5.19
CA LYS A 166 -8.71 15.56 3.83
C LYS A 166 -7.51 15.64 2.90
N VAL A 167 -7.69 15.16 1.68
CA VAL A 167 -6.77 15.40 0.57
C VAL A 167 -7.57 16.04 -0.55
N THR A 168 -7.11 17.19 -1.01
CA THR A 168 -7.78 17.96 -2.07
C THR A 168 -7.01 17.80 -3.38
N PHE A 169 -7.68 17.37 -4.43
CA PHE A 169 -7.14 16.99 -5.74
C PHE A 169 -7.61 17.96 -6.80
N ASP A 170 -6.70 18.28 -7.72
CA ASP A 170 -6.96 19.15 -8.86
C ASP A 170 -7.03 18.35 -10.17
N PHE A 171 -8.03 17.47 -10.28
CA PHE A 171 -8.28 16.66 -11.47
C PHE A 171 -8.50 17.53 -12.73
N PRO A 172 -8.25 17.00 -13.94
CA PRO A 172 -8.36 17.79 -15.18
C PRO A 172 -9.72 18.46 -15.36
N ASN A 173 -10.81 17.75 -15.03
CA ASN A 173 -12.18 18.23 -15.24
C ASN A 173 -12.86 18.68 -13.95
N LYS A 174 -12.16 18.63 -12.80
CA LYS A 174 -12.73 18.93 -11.48
C LYS A 174 -11.62 19.35 -10.52
N LYS A 175 -11.57 20.65 -10.23
CA LYS A 175 -10.62 21.23 -9.27
C LYS A 175 -11.17 21.19 -7.86
N GLY A 176 -10.30 21.07 -6.87
CA GLY A 176 -10.68 21.07 -5.46
C GLY A 176 -11.48 19.84 -5.00
N ASP A 177 -11.48 18.73 -5.75
CA ASP A 177 -12.20 17.53 -5.32
C ASP A 177 -11.56 16.95 -4.08
N THR A 178 -12.34 16.54 -3.09
CA THR A 178 -11.79 16.18 -1.78
C THR A 178 -12.08 14.73 -1.43
N GLY A 179 -11.02 13.98 -1.20
CA GLY A 179 -11.08 12.66 -0.59
C GLY A 179 -10.89 12.74 0.92
N VAL A 180 -11.69 11.99 1.68
CA VAL A 180 -11.56 11.86 3.13
C VAL A 180 -10.73 10.62 3.44
N TRP A 181 -9.57 10.84 4.08
CA TRP A 181 -8.65 9.79 4.46
C TRP A 181 -9.06 9.17 5.81
N ASP A 182 -9.31 7.87 5.78
CA ASP A 182 -9.44 7.01 6.95
C ASP A 182 -8.14 6.20 7.10
N GLN A 183 -7.31 6.58 8.07
CA GLN A 183 -6.03 5.93 8.34
C GLN A 183 -6.18 4.50 8.86
N GLN A 184 -7.26 4.21 9.60
CA GLN A 184 -7.48 2.86 10.15
C GLN A 184 -7.91 1.89 9.05
N LYS A 185 -8.77 2.35 8.15
CA LYS A 185 -9.22 1.55 7.01
C LYS A 185 -8.26 1.58 5.82
N ASN A 186 -7.27 2.46 5.84
CA ASN A 186 -6.40 2.72 4.68
C ASN A 186 -7.20 3.07 3.43
N THR A 187 -8.25 3.88 3.58
CA THR A 187 -9.14 4.27 2.49
C THR A 187 -9.17 5.78 2.31
N LEU A 188 -9.45 6.20 1.08
CA LEU A 188 -9.71 7.58 0.73
C LEU A 188 -11.03 7.66 -0.04
N SER A 189 -12.07 8.19 0.62
CA SER A 189 -13.44 8.17 0.13
C SER A 189 -13.85 9.51 -0.47
N PHE A 190 -14.49 9.48 -1.63
CA PHE A 190 -14.93 10.65 -2.39
C PHE A 190 -16.46 10.78 -2.37
N LYS A 191 -16.96 11.99 -2.67
CA LYS A 191 -18.40 12.28 -2.68
C LYS A 191 -19.18 11.53 -3.75
N ASP A 192 -18.53 11.15 -4.84
CA ASP A 192 -19.12 10.39 -5.94
C ASP A 192 -19.27 8.89 -5.61
N GLY A 193 -18.88 8.47 -4.41
CA GLY A 193 -18.90 7.08 -3.97
C GLY A 193 -17.64 6.29 -4.32
N ASN A 194 -16.66 6.88 -5.02
CA ASN A 194 -15.38 6.21 -5.22
C ASN A 194 -14.66 6.07 -3.88
N VAL A 195 -14.01 4.92 -3.67
CA VAL A 195 -13.19 4.66 -2.49
C VAL A 195 -11.87 4.07 -2.95
N TRP A 196 -10.79 4.83 -2.77
CA TRP A 196 -9.46 4.31 -3.04
C TRP A 196 -8.95 3.54 -1.82
N THR A 197 -8.35 2.37 -2.05
CA THR A 197 -7.81 1.52 -0.98
C THR A 197 -6.30 1.45 -1.12
N LYS A 198 -5.58 1.78 -0.04
CA LYS A 198 -4.12 1.74 -0.01
C LYS A 198 -3.62 0.30 -0.02
N LEU A 199 -2.53 0.07 -0.74
CA LEU A 199 -1.78 -1.19 -0.74
C LEU A 199 -0.68 -1.21 0.31
#